data_AF-A0A9N9BEJ9-F1
#
_entry.id   AF-A0A9N9BEJ9-F1
#
_cell.length_a   1.000
_cell.length_b   1.000
_cell.length_c   1.000
_cell.angle_alpha   90.00
_cell.angle_beta   90.00
_cell.angle_gamma   90.00
#
_symmetry.space_group_name_H-M   'P 1'
#
loop_
_entity.id
_entity.type
_entity.pdbx_description
1 polymer ?
#
loop_
_entity_poly.entity_id
_entity_poly.type
_entity_poly.pdbx_seq_one_letter_code
_entity_poly.pdbx_strand_id
1 'polypeptide(L)'
;TSYRMVAINLRPLGMDELLQSLNSQYGDILELWFGSNRAVVLCHPKYMVKIHQTSTKSKYIKRFQNINNPDGKEYGIVDSGVFNNNDIHGSWKFNRMVFSNALMRPKLDRDALQWTIELVEEMESYWKRAGIIIDDNDMNKALIEDKEIINLPDWMRRFTYDMIYRIAIGTKGDALNSYTNKLCGLNTYETESNSIIKSTQTYAEGIMYFRLFSKFVRNYFPYIRGIIRSNKNIGERSEDGDDIKNSFVMFGGGLRMCPGRKLAMIELKCLVTMIYRKYDVELVDMNVPLKTKSTFLTSCEELLFRLKLRK
;
A
#
# COMPACT_ATOMS: atom_id res chain seq x y z
N THR A 1 32.11 -19.46 3.77
CA THR A 1 31.62 -18.40 2.86
C THR A 1 30.11 -18.27 3.02
N SER A 2 29.63 -17.23 3.73
CA SER A 2 28.19 -17.08 4.03
C SER A 2 27.50 -16.18 3.01
N TYR A 3 26.60 -16.74 2.21
CA TYR A 3 25.79 -16.02 1.23
C TYR A 3 24.77 -15.10 1.94
N ARG A 4 24.61 -13.87 1.45
CA ARG A 4 23.60 -12.89 1.91
C ARG A 4 22.53 -12.75 0.83
N MET A 5 21.30 -13.21 1.09
CA MET A 5 20.14 -12.88 0.26
C MET A 5 19.57 -11.56 0.76
N VAL A 6 19.52 -10.55 -0.10
CA VAL A 6 18.93 -9.23 0.20
C VAL A 6 18.15 -8.80 -1.03
N ALA A 7 16.87 -9.18 -1.12
CA ALA A 7 16.00 -8.69 -2.19
C ALA A 7 15.60 -7.23 -1.87
N ILE A 8 16.19 -6.29 -2.61
CA ILE A 8 15.72 -4.90 -2.62
C ILE A 8 14.82 -4.75 -3.83
N ASN A 9 13.55 -4.46 -3.58
CA ASN A 9 12.65 -3.97 -4.60
C ASN A 9 13.07 -2.51 -4.87
N LEU A 10 13.66 -2.22 -6.04
CA LEU A 10 14.13 -0.87 -6.43
C LEU A 10 13.18 -0.14 -7.40
N ARG A 11 12.10 -0.80 -7.84
CA ARG A 11 10.94 -0.13 -8.46
C ARG A 11 10.49 1.14 -7.70
N PRO A 12 10.54 1.17 -6.35
CA PRO A 12 10.21 2.33 -5.52
C PRO A 12 10.96 3.65 -5.77
N LEU A 13 12.02 3.61 -6.59
CA LEU A 13 12.86 4.76 -6.92
C LEU A 13 12.72 5.17 -8.40
N GLY A 14 11.77 4.59 -9.14
CA GLY A 14 11.71 4.75 -10.60
C GLY A 14 12.88 4.07 -11.31
N MET A 15 13.58 3.13 -10.65
CA MET A 15 14.68 2.38 -11.26
C MET A 15 14.20 1.16 -12.06
N ASP A 16 12.95 1.17 -12.53
CA ASP A 16 12.38 0.07 -13.32
C ASP A 16 13.19 -0.17 -14.60
N GLU A 17 13.53 0.89 -15.31
CA GLU A 17 14.36 0.85 -16.52
C GLU A 17 15.77 0.35 -16.20
N LEU A 18 16.37 0.79 -15.10
CA LEU A 18 17.67 0.31 -14.65
C LEU A 18 17.62 -1.18 -14.32
N LEU A 19 16.61 -1.64 -13.58
CA LEU A 19 16.45 -3.06 -13.22
C LEU A 19 16.24 -3.93 -14.46
N GLN A 20 15.46 -3.46 -15.44
CA GLN A 20 15.24 -4.16 -16.70
C GLN A 20 16.51 -4.24 -17.54
N SER A 21 17.27 -3.14 -17.61
CA SER A 21 18.57 -3.08 -18.28
C SER A 21 19.57 -4.04 -17.63
N LEU A 22 19.68 -3.99 -16.29
CA LEU A 22 20.55 -4.88 -15.52
C LEU A 22 20.14 -6.35 -15.66
N ASN A 23 18.84 -6.66 -15.70
CA ASN A 23 18.37 -8.02 -15.94
C ASN A 23 18.74 -8.51 -17.34
N SER A 24 18.61 -7.66 -18.35
CA SER A 24 18.97 -8.00 -19.73
C SER A 24 20.46 -8.26 -19.88
N GLN A 25 21.30 -7.52 -19.15
CA GLN A 25 22.75 -7.62 -19.21
C GLN A 25 23.33 -8.75 -18.34
N TYR A 26 22.80 -8.95 -17.13
CA TYR A 26 23.39 -9.84 -16.12
C TYR A 26 22.52 -11.06 -15.78
N GLY A 27 21.32 -11.17 -16.37
CA GLY A 27 20.40 -12.30 -16.19
C GLY A 27 19.45 -12.17 -15.00
N ASP A 28 18.82 -13.29 -14.65
CA ASP A 28 17.70 -13.33 -13.68
C ASP A 28 18.11 -13.10 -12.22
N ILE A 29 19.38 -13.27 -11.89
CA ILE A 29 19.95 -13.11 -10.55
C ILE A 29 21.15 -12.21 -10.67
N LEU A 30 21.12 -11.07 -9.99
CA LEU A 30 22.22 -10.12 -10.01
C LEU A 30 22.48 -9.53 -8.63
N GLU A 31 23.69 -9.03 -8.46
CA GLU A 31 24.16 -8.44 -7.21
C GLU A 31 24.39 -6.95 -7.39
N LEU A 32 23.82 -6.15 -6.49
CA LEU A 32 24.00 -4.70 -6.44
C LEU A 32 24.64 -4.29 -5.12
N TRP A 33 25.51 -3.29 -5.20
CA TRP A 33 26.17 -2.71 -4.04
C TRP A 33 25.72 -1.26 -3.86
N PHE A 34 25.05 -0.98 -2.74
CA PHE A 34 24.67 0.36 -2.31
C PHE A 34 25.59 0.78 -1.18
N GLY A 35 26.73 1.40 -1.53
CA GLY A 35 27.81 1.66 -0.58
C GLY A 35 28.34 0.35 0.00
N SER A 36 28.31 0.18 1.32
CA SER A 36 28.71 -1.06 2.00
C SER A 36 27.60 -2.14 2.03
N ASN A 37 26.39 -1.83 1.57
CA ASN A 37 25.26 -2.73 1.60
C ASN A 37 25.12 -3.52 0.30
N ARG A 38 25.21 -4.84 0.41
CA ARG A 38 24.98 -5.76 -0.71
C ARG A 38 23.51 -6.14 -0.83
N ALA A 39 22.99 -6.11 -2.05
CA ALA A 39 21.67 -6.53 -2.47
C ALA A 39 21.75 -7.66 -3.50
N VAL A 40 20.94 -8.71 -3.36
CA VAL A 40 20.73 -9.74 -4.39
C VAL A 40 19.34 -9.53 -4.99
N VAL A 41 19.30 -9.11 -6.25
CA VAL A 41 18.07 -8.87 -6.99
C VAL A 41 17.68 -10.14 -7.73
N LEU A 42 16.40 -10.49 -7.64
CA LEU A 42 15.82 -11.67 -8.28
C LEU A 42 14.72 -11.20 -9.24
N CYS A 43 14.97 -11.34 -10.53
CA CYS A 43 14.13 -10.77 -11.57
C CYS A 43 13.09 -11.77 -12.11
N HIS A 44 13.24 -13.07 -11.82
CA HIS A 44 12.35 -14.11 -12.34
C HIS A 44 11.46 -14.75 -11.24
N PRO A 45 10.12 -14.87 -11.45
CA PRO A 45 9.19 -15.42 -10.46
C PRO A 45 9.52 -16.82 -9.92
N LYS A 46 10.13 -17.69 -10.74
CA LYS A 46 10.59 -19.04 -10.34
C LYS A 46 11.44 -19.06 -9.05
N TYR A 47 12.17 -17.99 -8.75
CA TYR A 47 12.97 -17.87 -7.54
C TYR A 47 12.16 -17.42 -6.32
N MET A 48 11.06 -16.69 -6.52
CA MET A 48 10.18 -16.23 -5.43
C MET A 48 9.55 -17.40 -4.71
N VAL A 49 9.04 -18.39 -5.45
CA VAL A 49 8.40 -19.58 -4.87
C VAL A 49 9.34 -20.31 -3.90
N LYS A 50 10.62 -20.44 -4.26
CA LYS A 50 11.64 -21.09 -3.41
C LYS A 50 11.93 -20.29 -2.14
N ILE A 51 11.84 -18.97 -2.18
CA ILE A 51 12.07 -18.11 -1.00
C ILE A 51 10.86 -18.15 -0.06
N HIS A 52 9.66 -18.37 -0.60
CA HIS A 52 8.45 -18.55 0.20
C HIS A 52 8.35 -19.93 0.87
N GLN A 53 9.16 -20.90 0.45
CA GLN A 53 9.21 -22.22 1.09
C GLN A 53 9.88 -22.13 2.47
N THR A 54 9.34 -22.87 3.43
CA THR A 54 9.94 -22.98 4.76
C THR A 54 11.36 -23.53 4.68
N SER A 55 12.33 -22.76 5.16
CA SER A 55 13.70 -23.25 5.29
C SER A 55 13.79 -24.30 6.40
N THR A 56 14.63 -25.31 6.21
CA THR A 56 14.99 -26.29 7.24
C THR A 56 15.66 -25.63 8.45
N LYS A 57 16.22 -24.42 8.32
CA LYS A 57 16.89 -23.67 9.39
C LYS A 57 15.97 -22.70 10.14
N SER A 58 15.01 -22.08 9.46
CA SER A 58 14.02 -21.21 10.10
C SER A 58 12.80 -21.02 9.20
N LYS A 59 11.61 -21.14 9.80
CA LYS A 59 10.34 -20.81 9.16
C LYS A 59 9.98 -19.32 9.25
N TYR A 60 10.76 -18.53 10.00
CA TYR A 60 10.49 -17.13 10.29
C TYR A 60 11.47 -16.22 9.55
N ILE A 61 11.02 -15.71 8.41
CA ILE A 61 11.76 -14.73 7.61
C ILE A 61 11.70 -13.36 8.30
N LYS A 62 12.86 -12.72 8.49
CA LYS A 62 12.97 -11.34 8.97
C LYS A 62 12.81 -10.37 7.78
N ARG A 63 11.85 -9.44 7.89
CA ARG A 63 11.53 -8.46 6.83
C ARG A 63 12.49 -7.29 6.78
N PHE A 64 12.98 -6.85 7.92
CA PHE A 64 13.93 -5.76 8.02
C PHE A 64 15.07 -6.27 8.88
N GLN A 65 16.32 -6.22 8.42
CA GLN A 65 17.43 -6.46 9.35
C GLN A 65 18.00 -5.13 9.80
N ASN A 66 18.10 -5.00 11.13
CA ASN A 66 19.10 -4.17 11.78
C ASN A 66 20.45 -4.84 11.60
N ILE A 67 21.30 -4.26 10.75
CA ILE A 67 22.73 -4.39 10.90
C ILE A 67 23.25 -2.96 10.82
N ASN A 68 23.41 -2.35 11.98
CA ASN A 68 24.14 -1.08 12.16
C ASN A 68 23.57 0.17 11.47
N ASN A 69 22.27 0.19 11.13
CA ASN A 69 21.66 1.41 10.63
C ASN A 69 20.72 2.01 11.70
N PRO A 70 21.14 3.06 12.46
CA PRO A 70 20.27 3.79 13.40
C PRO A 70 19.00 4.38 12.75
N ASP A 71 18.94 4.28 11.43
CA ASP A 71 17.97 4.80 10.49
C ASP A 71 16.56 4.20 10.59
N GLY A 72 16.43 2.88 10.74
CA GLY A 72 15.09 2.25 10.88
C GLY A 72 14.42 2.58 12.22
N LYS A 73 15.24 2.74 13.26
CA LYS A 73 14.81 3.21 14.57
C LYS A 73 14.48 4.70 14.54
N GLU A 74 15.26 5.51 13.82
CA GLU A 74 14.99 6.94 13.55
C GLU A 74 13.63 7.16 12.88
N TYR A 75 13.16 6.21 12.06
CA TYR A 75 11.87 6.29 11.38
C TYR A 75 10.71 5.58 12.11
N GLY A 76 10.95 5.03 13.30
CA GLY A 76 9.92 4.36 14.10
C GLY A 76 9.39 3.03 13.51
N ILE A 77 10.14 2.39 12.61
CA ILE A 77 9.69 1.14 11.97
C ILE A 77 10.24 -0.11 12.65
N VAL A 78 11.31 -0.03 13.43
CA VAL A 78 11.96 -1.22 14.01
C VAL A 78 11.12 -1.83 15.15
N ASP A 79 11.08 -3.17 15.19
CA ASP A 79 10.53 -4.00 16.27
C ASP A 79 9.07 -3.74 16.69
N SER A 80 8.31 -3.08 15.81
CA SER A 80 6.93 -2.66 16.06
C SER A 80 5.88 -3.42 15.22
N GLY A 81 4.71 -3.64 15.81
CA GLY A 81 3.55 -4.27 15.19
C GLY A 81 3.76 -5.72 14.73
N VAL A 82 2.98 -6.17 13.74
CA VAL A 82 3.15 -7.50 13.10
C VAL A 82 4.05 -7.42 11.87
N PHE A 83 4.08 -6.25 11.25
CA PHE A 83 4.69 -6.06 9.95
C PHE A 83 6.22 -5.96 10.05
N ASN A 84 6.74 -5.08 10.91
CA ASN A 84 8.17 -4.81 11.01
C ASN A 84 8.89 -5.56 12.13
N ASN A 85 8.15 -6.18 13.06
CA ASN A 85 8.73 -6.70 14.30
C ASN A 85 9.61 -7.94 14.10
N ASN A 86 10.89 -7.89 14.49
CA ASN A 86 11.82 -9.00 14.32
C ASN A 86 12.04 -9.86 15.58
N ASP A 87 11.46 -9.49 16.71
CA ASP A 87 11.39 -10.29 17.94
C ASP A 87 10.36 -11.42 17.76
N ILE A 88 10.77 -12.41 16.96
CA ILE A 88 9.96 -13.56 16.54
C ILE A 88 9.45 -14.38 17.73
N HIS A 89 10.26 -14.48 18.80
CA HIS A 89 9.98 -15.35 19.94
C HIS A 89 9.25 -14.64 21.08
N GLY A 90 9.30 -13.31 21.15
CA GLY A 90 8.52 -12.50 22.07
C GLY A 90 7.33 -11.81 21.40
N SER A 91 7.46 -10.49 21.28
CA SER A 91 6.40 -9.54 20.93
C SER A 91 5.78 -9.79 19.54
N TRP A 92 6.53 -10.25 18.54
CA TRP A 92 5.95 -10.55 17.23
C TRP A 92 4.92 -11.69 17.33
N LYS A 93 5.24 -12.77 18.04
CA LYS A 93 4.33 -13.93 18.17
C LYS A 93 3.04 -13.54 18.89
N PHE A 94 3.17 -12.74 19.96
CA PHE A 94 2.04 -12.20 20.69
C PHE A 94 1.17 -11.29 19.81
N ASN A 95 1.76 -10.27 19.17
CA ASN A 95 1.05 -9.36 18.26
C ASN A 95 0.39 -10.15 17.13
N ARG A 96 1.11 -11.09 16.53
CA ARG A 96 0.59 -11.93 15.45
C ARG A 96 -0.62 -12.73 15.91
N MET A 97 -0.60 -13.31 17.11
CA MET A 97 -1.72 -14.03 17.69
C MET A 97 -2.93 -13.11 17.88
N VAL A 98 -2.75 -11.93 18.46
CA VAL A 98 -3.83 -10.94 18.68
C VAL A 98 -4.48 -10.55 17.35
N PHE A 99 -3.70 -10.09 16.37
CA PHE A 99 -4.24 -9.67 15.06
C PHE A 99 -4.84 -10.83 14.27
N SER A 100 -4.26 -12.02 14.35
CA SER A 100 -4.80 -13.23 13.71
C SER A 100 -6.17 -13.57 14.30
N ASN A 101 -6.28 -13.55 15.63
CA ASN A 101 -7.52 -13.83 16.32
C ASN A 101 -8.57 -12.75 16.15
N ALA A 102 -8.19 -11.49 15.88
CA ALA A 102 -9.12 -10.41 15.61
C ALA A 102 -9.60 -10.42 14.15
N LEU A 103 -8.66 -10.47 13.18
CA LEU A 103 -8.94 -10.27 11.76
C LEU A 103 -9.41 -11.51 11.02
N MET A 104 -9.15 -12.71 11.53
CA MET A 104 -9.50 -13.96 10.84
C MET A 104 -10.74 -14.65 11.43
N ARG A 105 -11.57 -13.91 12.17
CA ARG A 105 -12.85 -14.44 12.71
C ARG A 105 -13.89 -14.54 11.59
N PRO A 106 -14.62 -15.65 11.46
CA PRO A 106 -15.69 -15.78 10.46
C PRO A 106 -16.80 -14.72 10.59
N LYS A 107 -17.04 -14.21 11.81
CA LYS A 107 -17.97 -13.09 12.02
C LYS A 107 -17.49 -11.83 11.29
N LEU A 108 -16.21 -11.49 11.40
CA LEU A 108 -15.65 -10.32 10.74
C LEU A 108 -15.70 -10.44 9.22
N ASP A 109 -15.55 -11.65 8.66
CA ASP A 109 -15.73 -11.85 7.22
C ASP A 109 -17.15 -11.48 6.74
N ARG A 110 -18.18 -11.83 7.53
CA ARG A 110 -19.58 -11.48 7.24
C ARG A 110 -19.84 -9.99 7.40
N ASP A 111 -19.32 -9.43 8.49
CA ASP A 111 -19.45 -8.00 8.78
C ASP A 111 -18.73 -7.16 7.69
N ALA A 112 -17.52 -7.54 7.30
CA ALA A 112 -16.76 -6.87 6.24
C ALA A 112 -17.48 -6.94 4.88
N LEU A 113 -18.09 -8.08 4.53
CA LEU A 113 -18.91 -8.19 3.33
C LEU A 113 -20.10 -7.21 3.37
N GLN A 114 -20.86 -7.20 4.47
CA GLN A 114 -21.99 -6.31 4.66
C GLN A 114 -21.57 -4.83 4.60
N TRP A 115 -20.48 -4.47 5.28
CA TRP A 115 -19.94 -3.11 5.28
C TRP A 115 -19.42 -2.70 3.91
N THR A 116 -18.85 -3.62 3.14
CA THR A 116 -18.45 -3.36 1.74
C THR A 116 -19.68 -3.02 0.91
N ILE A 117 -20.77 -3.78 1.03
CA ILE A 117 -22.02 -3.53 0.29
C ILE A 117 -22.56 -2.14 0.63
N GLU A 118 -22.70 -1.83 1.93
CA GLU A 118 -23.15 -0.52 2.40
C GLU A 118 -22.28 0.62 1.85
N LEU A 119 -20.96 0.47 1.90
CA LEU A 119 -20.03 1.50 1.46
C LEU A 119 -20.05 1.70 -0.06
N VAL A 120 -20.29 0.63 -0.83
CA VAL A 120 -20.47 0.72 -2.29
C VAL A 120 -21.77 1.44 -2.62
N GLU A 121 -22.87 1.15 -1.91
CA GLU A 121 -24.14 1.86 -2.10
C GLU A 121 -24.03 3.35 -1.74
N GLU A 122 -23.30 3.68 -0.67
CA GLU A 122 -22.99 5.06 -0.32
C GLU A 122 -22.14 5.75 -1.39
N MET A 123 -21.09 5.07 -1.87
CA MET A 123 -20.26 5.57 -2.96
C MET A 123 -21.07 5.84 -4.24
N GLU A 124 -22.02 4.97 -4.59
CA GLU A 124 -22.94 5.19 -5.72
C GLU A 124 -23.83 6.43 -5.49
N SER A 125 -24.38 6.60 -4.29
CA SER A 125 -25.14 7.80 -3.91
C SER A 125 -24.30 9.08 -4.04
N TYR A 126 -23.03 9.02 -3.65
CA TYR A 126 -22.10 10.11 -3.79
C TYR A 126 -21.73 10.44 -5.23
N TRP A 127 -21.52 9.42 -6.07
CA TRP A 127 -21.34 9.62 -7.50
C TRP A 127 -22.56 10.31 -8.14
N LYS A 128 -23.79 9.91 -7.79
CA LYS A 128 -25.00 10.60 -8.24
C LYS A 128 -25.04 12.06 -7.78
N ARG A 129 -24.77 12.31 -6.50
CA ARG A 129 -24.74 13.68 -5.94
C ARG A 129 -23.68 14.57 -6.59
N ALA A 130 -22.52 14.01 -6.93
CA ALA A 130 -21.44 14.73 -7.61
C ALA A 130 -21.72 14.95 -9.11
N GLY A 131 -22.80 14.39 -9.66
CA GLY A 131 -23.12 14.45 -11.09
C GLY A 131 -22.19 13.59 -11.95
N ILE A 132 -21.64 12.52 -11.37
CA ILE A 132 -20.69 11.60 -12.01
C ILE A 132 -21.40 10.47 -12.76
N ILE A 133 -22.49 9.96 -12.21
CA ILE A 133 -23.37 8.99 -12.87
C ILE A 133 -24.63 9.72 -13.29
N ILE A 134 -24.90 9.75 -14.60
CA ILE A 134 -26.10 10.33 -15.19
C ILE A 134 -27.05 9.18 -15.54
N ASP A 135 -28.29 9.25 -15.07
CA ASP A 135 -29.35 8.34 -15.51
C ASP A 135 -29.82 8.80 -16.90
N ASP A 136 -30.08 7.88 -17.83
CA ASP A 136 -30.40 8.20 -19.24
C ASP A 136 -31.64 9.10 -19.40
N ASN A 137 -32.44 9.28 -18.34
CA ASN A 137 -33.63 10.12 -18.25
C ASN A 137 -33.39 11.55 -17.74
N ASP A 138 -32.16 11.95 -17.37
CA ASP A 138 -31.89 13.29 -16.85
C ASP A 138 -31.76 14.31 -18.00
N MET A 139 -32.68 15.30 -18.05
CA MET A 139 -32.73 16.33 -19.09
C MET A 139 -31.50 17.26 -19.12
N ASN A 140 -30.55 17.08 -18.19
CA ASN A 140 -29.34 17.88 -18.06
C ASN A 140 -28.09 17.26 -18.74
N LYS A 141 -28.27 16.25 -19.60
CA LYS A 141 -27.20 15.57 -20.35
C LYS A 141 -26.26 16.53 -21.11
N ALA A 142 -26.74 17.72 -21.50
CA ALA A 142 -25.97 18.69 -22.27
C ALA A 142 -25.08 19.65 -21.43
N LEU A 143 -25.15 19.62 -20.10
CA LEU A 143 -24.41 20.57 -19.24
C LEU A 143 -23.10 20.03 -18.65
N ILE A 144 -22.75 18.77 -18.92
CA ILE A 144 -21.74 18.05 -18.13
C ILE A 144 -20.93 17.06 -18.98
N GLU A 145 -20.22 17.54 -20.01
CA GLU A 145 -19.31 16.66 -20.78
C GLU A 145 -18.04 16.27 -19.97
N ASP A 146 -17.69 17.02 -18.92
CA ASP A 146 -16.46 16.82 -18.13
C ASP A 146 -16.62 16.13 -16.76
N LYS A 147 -17.84 15.95 -16.21
CA LYS A 147 -18.01 15.32 -14.88
C LYS A 147 -18.33 13.82 -14.91
N GLU A 148 -18.52 13.21 -16.08
CA GLU A 148 -18.69 11.74 -16.20
C GLU A 148 -17.39 10.96 -15.95
N ILE A 149 -16.26 11.66 -15.75
CA ILE A 149 -14.94 11.05 -15.59
C ILE A 149 -14.60 10.87 -14.11
N ILE A 150 -14.39 9.62 -13.72
CA ILE A 150 -13.95 9.23 -12.39
C ILE A 150 -12.45 8.99 -12.40
N ASN A 151 -11.72 9.68 -11.52
CA ASN A 151 -10.37 9.26 -11.15
C ASN A 151 -10.42 8.18 -10.06
N LEU A 152 -10.28 6.91 -10.45
CA LEU A 152 -10.46 5.77 -9.53
C LEU A 152 -9.62 5.82 -8.25
N PRO A 153 -8.31 6.13 -8.31
CA PRO A 153 -7.46 6.06 -7.13
C PRO A 153 -7.91 7.01 -6.02
N ASP A 154 -8.52 8.15 -6.37
CA ASP A 154 -9.06 9.08 -5.37
C ASP A 154 -10.20 8.46 -4.58
N TRP A 155 -11.16 7.81 -5.26
CA TRP A 155 -12.28 7.12 -4.61
C TRP A 155 -11.81 5.91 -3.82
N MET A 156 -10.92 5.09 -4.41
CA MET A 156 -10.44 3.87 -3.75
C MET A 156 -9.64 4.14 -2.47
N ARG A 157 -8.82 5.20 -2.43
CA ARG A 157 -8.09 5.57 -1.21
C ARG A 157 -9.04 5.92 -0.07
N ARG A 158 -10.13 6.64 -0.34
CA ARG A 158 -11.16 6.96 0.67
C ARG A 158 -11.98 5.73 1.04
N PHE A 159 -12.36 4.91 0.06
CA PHE A 159 -13.06 3.65 0.29
C PHE A 159 -12.26 2.72 1.22
N THR A 160 -10.98 2.51 0.90
CA THR A 160 -10.07 1.71 1.74
C THR A 160 -9.89 2.33 3.12
N TYR A 161 -9.79 3.65 3.22
CA TYR A 161 -9.74 4.34 4.51
C TYR A 161 -11.00 4.05 5.34
N ASP A 162 -12.19 4.25 4.79
CA ASP A 162 -13.45 4.06 5.52
C ASP A 162 -13.64 2.60 5.96
N MET A 163 -13.22 1.63 5.13
CA MET A 163 -13.19 0.21 5.52
C MET A 163 -12.21 -0.07 6.65
N ILE A 164 -10.96 0.38 6.54
CA ILE A 164 -9.94 0.18 7.58
C ILE A 164 -10.35 0.87 8.88
N TYR A 165 -10.88 2.09 8.79
CA TYR A 165 -11.34 2.87 9.93
C TYR A 165 -12.47 2.15 10.65
N ARG A 166 -13.45 1.63 9.90
CA ARG A 166 -14.54 0.84 10.48
C ARG A 166 -14.07 -0.47 11.11
N ILE A 167 -13.11 -1.17 10.49
CA ILE A 167 -12.52 -2.39 11.06
C ILE A 167 -11.73 -2.10 12.34
N ALA A 168 -11.00 -0.99 12.39
CA ALA A 168 -10.11 -0.66 13.50
C ALA A 168 -10.83 0.02 14.68
N ILE A 169 -11.72 0.96 14.37
CA ILE A 169 -12.38 1.85 15.35
C ILE A 169 -13.83 1.41 15.63
N GLY A 170 -14.47 0.70 14.69
CA GLY A 170 -15.86 0.27 14.80
C GLY A 170 -16.89 1.30 14.32
N THR A 171 -16.46 2.47 13.83
CA THR A 171 -17.32 3.56 13.35
C THR A 171 -16.97 3.96 11.91
N LYS A 172 -17.78 4.79 11.25
CA LYS A 172 -17.49 5.27 9.90
C LYS A 172 -16.46 6.40 9.93
N GLY A 173 -15.53 6.40 8.96
CA GLY A 173 -14.51 7.43 8.80
C GLY A 173 -14.94 8.63 7.94
N ASP A 174 -16.08 8.50 7.25
CA ASP A 174 -16.72 9.50 6.38
C ASP A 174 -15.79 10.18 5.34
N ALA A 175 -14.73 9.49 4.91
CA ALA A 175 -13.79 10.02 3.92
C ALA A 175 -14.44 10.21 2.55
N LEU A 176 -15.28 9.26 2.11
CA LEU A 176 -16.02 9.38 0.85
C LEU A 176 -17.01 10.55 0.85
N ASN A 177 -17.76 10.73 1.93
CA ASN A 177 -18.70 11.84 2.09
C ASN A 177 -17.97 13.19 2.07
N SER A 178 -16.89 13.29 2.84
CA SER A 178 -16.03 14.48 2.86
C SER A 178 -15.50 14.83 1.48
N TYR A 179 -15.01 13.84 0.74
CA TYR A 179 -14.49 14.03 -0.62
C TYR A 179 -15.59 14.53 -1.57
N THR A 180 -16.79 13.95 -1.48
CA THR A 180 -17.96 14.34 -2.28
C THR A 180 -18.40 15.76 -2.00
N ASN A 181 -18.48 16.15 -0.71
CA ASN A 181 -18.81 17.51 -0.33
C ASN A 181 -17.80 18.53 -0.88
N LYS A 182 -16.50 18.15 -0.94
CA LYS A 182 -15.47 18.96 -1.58
C LYS A 182 -15.72 19.11 -3.09
N LEU A 183 -16.05 18.02 -3.79
CA LEU A 183 -16.39 18.05 -5.23
C LEU A 183 -17.63 18.92 -5.52
N CYS A 184 -18.61 18.90 -4.62
CA CYS A 184 -19.82 19.73 -4.71
C CYS A 184 -19.60 21.19 -4.23
N GLY A 185 -18.40 21.57 -3.79
CA GLY A 185 -18.12 22.93 -3.29
C GLY A 185 -18.70 23.24 -1.91
N LEU A 186 -19.16 22.24 -1.15
CA LEU A 186 -19.82 22.39 0.15
C LEU A 186 -18.86 22.38 1.34
N ASN A 187 -17.68 21.76 1.22
CA ASN A 187 -16.71 21.68 2.31
C ASN A 187 -15.29 21.93 1.81
N THR A 188 -14.76 23.13 2.06
CA THR A 188 -13.47 23.60 1.55
C THR A 188 -12.30 23.35 2.51
N TYR A 189 -12.58 22.91 3.74
CA TYR A 189 -11.57 22.67 4.77
C TYR A 189 -10.96 21.26 4.67
N GLU A 190 -9.72 21.11 5.10
CA GLU A 190 -9.06 19.80 5.22
C GLU A 190 -9.72 18.99 6.34
N THR A 191 -10.17 17.78 6.02
CA THR A 191 -10.78 16.87 6.99
C THR A 191 -9.74 15.95 7.62
N GLU A 192 -10.04 15.48 8.82
CA GLU A 192 -9.18 14.52 9.54
C GLU A 192 -8.88 13.28 8.70
N SER A 193 -9.88 12.75 7.99
CA SER A 193 -9.71 11.60 7.10
C SER A 193 -8.71 11.86 5.97
N ASN A 194 -8.76 13.03 5.32
CA ASN A 194 -7.78 13.39 4.30
C ASN A 194 -6.36 13.55 4.90
N SER A 195 -6.25 14.14 6.08
CA SER A 195 -4.96 14.27 6.79
C SER A 195 -4.38 12.89 7.16
N ILE A 196 -5.21 11.95 7.64
CA ILE A 196 -4.77 10.58 7.96
C ILE A 196 -4.37 9.81 6.69
N ILE A 197 -5.15 9.92 5.60
CA ILE A 197 -4.79 9.29 4.32
C ILE A 197 -3.43 9.81 3.83
N LYS A 198 -3.27 11.14 3.81
CA LYS A 198 -2.03 11.79 3.35
C LYS A 198 -0.83 11.44 4.23
N SER A 199 -0.99 11.47 5.55
CA SER A 199 0.07 11.10 6.48
C SER A 199 0.44 9.62 6.38
N THR A 200 -0.52 8.73 6.16
CA THR A 200 -0.28 7.30 5.94
C THR A 200 0.51 7.06 4.64
N GLN A 201 0.15 7.75 3.55
CA GLN A 201 0.90 7.69 2.29
C GLN A 201 2.32 8.23 2.48
N THR A 202 2.46 9.41 3.08
CA THR A 202 3.76 10.03 3.38
C THR A 202 4.64 9.11 4.22
N TYR A 203 4.05 8.49 5.25
CA TYR A 203 4.72 7.52 6.11
C TYR A 203 5.20 6.31 5.31
N ALA A 204 4.34 5.71 4.47
CA ALA A 204 4.71 4.57 3.64
C ALA A 204 5.84 4.92 2.65
N GLU A 205 5.75 6.08 2.00
CA GLU A 205 6.76 6.56 1.04
C GLU A 205 8.14 6.74 1.68
N GLY A 206 8.19 7.28 2.92
CA GLY A 206 9.45 7.51 3.62
C GLY A 206 10.22 6.24 3.99
N ILE A 207 9.55 5.09 4.16
CA ILE A 207 10.19 3.81 4.53
C ILE A 207 11.34 3.46 3.56
N MET A 208 11.17 3.72 2.26
CA MET A 208 12.18 3.39 1.26
C MET A 208 13.43 4.26 1.35
N TYR A 209 13.28 5.55 1.66
CA TYR A 209 14.41 6.46 1.80
C TYR A 209 15.29 6.10 2.99
N PHE A 210 14.67 5.73 4.11
CA PHE A 210 15.40 5.25 5.29
C PHE A 210 16.05 3.88 5.08
N ARG A 211 15.54 3.09 4.12
CA ARG A 211 16.13 1.81 3.74
C ARG A 211 17.34 1.96 2.81
N LEU A 212 17.29 2.88 1.86
CA LEU A 212 18.26 2.95 0.76
C LEU A 212 19.43 3.88 1.04
N PHE A 213 19.18 4.98 1.75
CA PHE A 213 20.18 6.00 2.00
C PHE A 213 20.66 5.92 3.43
N SER A 214 21.98 5.97 3.65
CA SER A 214 22.57 6.05 4.99
C SER A 214 22.23 7.37 5.67
N LYS A 215 22.30 7.42 7.01
CA LYS A 215 22.18 8.67 7.80
C LYS A 215 22.98 9.83 7.22
N PHE A 216 24.20 9.56 6.71
CA PHE A 216 25.02 10.59 6.08
C PHE A 216 24.34 11.15 4.84
N VAL A 217 24.01 10.30 3.86
CA VAL A 217 23.38 10.74 2.61
C VAL A 217 22.07 11.48 2.88
N ARG A 218 21.27 10.98 3.82
CA ARG A 218 20.00 11.56 4.24
C ARG A 218 20.12 12.97 4.85
N ASN A 219 21.22 13.28 5.53
CA ASN A 219 21.39 14.56 6.22
C ASN A 219 22.24 15.58 5.45
N TYR A 220 23.13 15.12 4.57
CA TYR A 220 24.09 16.00 3.88
C TYR A 220 23.74 16.27 2.41
N PHE A 221 22.93 15.44 1.75
CA PHE A 221 22.51 15.70 0.37
C PHE A 221 21.20 16.49 0.35
N PRO A 222 21.18 17.75 -0.15
CA PRO A 222 20.03 18.65 -0.02
C PRO A 222 18.72 18.08 -0.59
N TYR A 223 18.77 17.42 -1.74
CA TYR A 223 17.60 16.81 -2.39
C TYR A 223 16.95 15.74 -1.51
N ILE A 224 17.75 14.78 -1.03
CA ILE A 224 17.29 13.68 -0.18
C ILE A 224 16.83 14.20 1.18
N ARG A 225 17.56 15.18 1.75
CA ARG A 225 17.21 15.84 3.02
C ARG A 225 15.86 16.54 2.95
N GLY A 226 15.52 17.15 1.81
CA GLY A 226 14.20 17.77 1.58
C GLY A 226 13.06 16.76 1.69
N ILE A 227 13.18 15.62 1.02
CA ILE A 227 12.19 14.53 1.03
C ILE A 227 12.01 13.92 2.43
N ILE A 228 13.09 13.83 3.21
CA ILE A 228 13.01 13.24 4.55
C ILE A 228 12.35 14.17 5.55
N ARG A 229 12.60 15.48 5.44
CA ARG A 229 12.00 16.47 6.34
C ARG A 229 10.48 16.52 6.23
N SER A 230 9.90 16.25 5.06
CA SER A 230 8.45 16.10 4.92
C SER A 230 7.89 14.84 5.58
N ASN A 231 8.72 13.82 5.83
CA ASN A 231 8.29 12.49 6.28
C ASN A 231 8.59 12.19 7.76
N LYS A 232 9.26 13.11 8.48
CA LYS A 232 9.91 12.83 9.79
C LYS A 232 9.03 12.96 11.04
N ASN A 233 7.75 13.31 10.94
CA ASN A 233 6.92 13.61 12.12
C ASN A 233 6.30 12.39 12.83
N ILE A 234 6.89 11.18 12.78
CA ILE A 234 6.29 9.98 13.40
C ILE A 234 7.37 9.00 13.92
N GLY A 235 7.66 9.06 15.23
CA GLY A 235 8.09 7.90 16.02
C GLY A 235 9.54 7.85 16.54
N GLU A 236 9.70 7.86 17.87
CA GLU A 236 10.90 7.49 18.63
C GLU A 236 10.67 6.19 19.45
N ARG A 237 11.65 5.25 19.53
CA ARG A 237 12.36 4.75 20.76
C ARG A 237 13.09 3.37 20.63
N SER A 238 14.26 3.33 21.32
CA SER A 238 15.09 2.24 21.98
C SER A 238 15.51 0.89 21.32
N GLU A 239 16.37 0.12 22.04
CA GLU A 239 17.64 -0.55 21.64
C GLU A 239 17.72 -2.10 21.76
N ASP A 240 18.81 -2.61 21.16
CA ASP A 240 19.60 -3.87 21.35
C ASP A 240 19.15 -5.24 20.81
N GLY A 241 20.12 -5.94 20.18
CA GLY A 241 20.18 -7.41 20.10
C GLY A 241 20.50 -8.09 18.75
N ASP A 242 21.77 -8.52 18.62
CA ASP A 242 22.37 -9.61 17.82
C ASP A 242 22.18 -9.79 16.29
N ASP A 243 23.34 -9.96 15.64
CA ASP A 243 23.57 -10.30 14.24
C ASP A 243 22.96 -11.66 13.85
N ILE A 244 21.93 -11.63 13.00
CA ILE A 244 21.47 -12.82 12.28
C ILE A 244 21.42 -12.49 10.80
N LYS A 245 22.08 -13.29 9.97
CA LYS A 245 22.12 -13.19 8.49
C LYS A 245 20.76 -13.58 7.88
N ASN A 246 20.42 -13.01 6.71
CA ASN A 246 19.23 -13.23 5.84
C ASN A 246 18.07 -12.21 6.02
N SER A 247 18.18 -11.04 5.37
CA SER A 247 17.11 -10.04 5.31
C SER A 247 16.32 -10.16 4.02
N PHE A 248 15.01 -10.38 4.14
CA PHE A 248 14.21 -10.62 2.96
C PHE A 248 12.78 -10.09 3.15
N VAL A 249 12.32 -9.23 2.22
CA VAL A 249 11.10 -8.43 2.39
C VAL A 249 10.00 -8.96 1.49
N MET A 250 9.27 -9.98 1.96
CA MET A 250 8.06 -10.45 1.28
C MET A 250 6.81 -9.84 1.91
N PHE A 251 6.03 -9.21 1.04
CA PHE A 251 4.60 -9.07 1.19
C PHE A 251 3.94 -10.29 0.54
N GLY A 252 3.19 -11.08 1.30
CA GLY A 252 2.23 -12.02 0.70
C GLY A 252 2.54 -13.52 0.68
N GLY A 253 3.56 -14.03 1.40
CA GLY A 253 3.71 -15.49 1.58
C GLY A 253 4.28 -15.93 2.94
N GLY A 254 4.02 -17.18 3.33
CA GLY A 254 4.51 -17.82 4.56
C GLY A 254 3.90 -17.30 5.88
N LEU A 255 4.57 -17.55 7.00
CA LEU A 255 4.10 -17.19 8.36
C LEU A 255 3.95 -15.67 8.59
N ARG A 256 4.59 -14.86 7.74
CA ARG A 256 4.53 -13.39 7.79
C ARG A 256 3.42 -12.81 6.91
N MET A 257 2.62 -13.62 6.20
CA MET A 257 1.51 -13.13 5.34
C MET A 257 0.61 -12.12 6.06
N CYS A 258 0.11 -11.12 5.34
CA CYS A 258 -0.82 -10.14 5.90
C CYS A 258 -2.06 -10.84 6.48
N PRO A 259 -2.42 -10.64 7.76
CA PRO A 259 -3.63 -11.22 8.34
C PRO A 259 -4.90 -10.67 7.68
N GLY A 260 -4.87 -9.43 7.17
CA GLY A 260 -5.98 -8.81 6.45
C GLY A 260 -6.17 -9.27 4.99
N ARG A 261 -5.33 -10.20 4.47
CA ARG A 261 -5.43 -10.65 3.07
C ARG A 261 -6.81 -11.20 2.71
N LYS A 262 -7.44 -11.95 3.63
CA LYS A 262 -8.76 -12.54 3.38
C LYS A 262 -9.84 -11.46 3.26
N LEU A 263 -9.84 -10.49 4.18
CA LEU A 263 -10.75 -9.34 4.17
C LEU A 263 -10.60 -8.53 2.88
N ALA A 264 -9.36 -8.17 2.51
CA ALA A 264 -9.09 -7.45 1.27
C ALA A 264 -9.61 -8.18 0.02
N MET A 265 -9.53 -9.52 -0.01
CA MET A 265 -10.09 -10.30 -1.12
C MET A 265 -11.62 -10.33 -1.13
N ILE A 266 -12.28 -10.31 0.04
CA ILE A 266 -13.74 -10.22 0.14
C ILE A 266 -14.19 -8.85 -0.37
N GLU A 267 -13.59 -7.78 0.16
CA GLU A 267 -13.86 -6.39 -0.23
C GLU A 267 -13.69 -6.20 -1.74
N LEU A 268 -12.54 -6.61 -2.30
CA LEU A 268 -12.26 -6.44 -3.73
C LEU A 268 -13.25 -7.23 -4.61
N LYS A 269 -13.54 -8.50 -4.27
CA LYS A 269 -14.49 -9.31 -5.03
C LYS A 269 -15.89 -8.71 -4.98
N CYS A 270 -16.33 -8.27 -3.81
CA CYS A 270 -17.64 -7.66 -3.63
C CYS A 270 -17.74 -6.35 -4.43
N LEU A 271 -16.78 -5.44 -4.26
CA LEU A 271 -16.69 -4.19 -5.00
C LEU A 271 -16.73 -4.40 -6.52
N VAL A 272 -15.81 -5.22 -7.05
CA VAL A 272 -15.74 -5.49 -8.50
C VAL A 272 -17.05 -6.11 -8.99
N THR A 273 -17.61 -7.06 -8.24
CA THR A 273 -18.89 -7.69 -8.62
C THR A 273 -20.03 -6.67 -8.64
N MET A 274 -20.15 -5.81 -7.63
CA MET A 274 -21.23 -4.82 -7.57
C MET A 274 -21.13 -3.79 -8.68
N ILE A 275 -19.92 -3.29 -8.95
CA ILE A 275 -19.68 -2.31 -10.01
C ILE A 275 -19.95 -2.93 -11.39
N TYR A 276 -19.31 -4.04 -11.74
CA TYR A 276 -19.44 -4.64 -13.08
C TYR A 276 -20.80 -5.29 -13.35
N ARG A 277 -21.63 -5.51 -12.33
CA ARG A 277 -23.02 -5.98 -12.51
C ARG A 277 -23.95 -4.86 -12.92
N LYS A 278 -23.71 -3.63 -12.46
CA LYS A 278 -24.58 -2.47 -12.69
C LYS A 278 -24.08 -1.55 -13.78
N TYR A 279 -22.77 -1.50 -13.99
CA TYR A 279 -22.15 -0.53 -14.87
C TYR A 279 -21.28 -1.18 -15.94
N ASP A 280 -21.34 -0.63 -17.14
CA ASP A 280 -20.29 -0.76 -18.13
C ASP A 280 -19.18 0.26 -17.80
N VAL A 281 -17.97 -0.25 -17.58
CA VAL A 281 -16.80 0.53 -17.18
C VAL A 281 -15.92 0.75 -18.40
N GLU A 282 -15.77 2.00 -18.83
CA GLU A 282 -14.96 2.37 -19.99
C GLU A 282 -13.78 3.24 -19.54
N LEU A 283 -12.54 2.87 -19.91
CA LEU A 283 -11.40 3.77 -19.72
C LEU A 283 -11.54 4.99 -20.63
N VAL A 284 -11.17 6.17 -20.12
CA VAL A 284 -11.22 7.41 -20.93
C VAL A 284 -10.25 7.33 -22.11
N ASP A 285 -9.07 6.78 -21.89
CA ASP A 285 -8.08 6.49 -22.93
C ASP A 285 -7.36 5.17 -22.60
N MET A 286 -7.48 4.19 -23.49
CA MET A 286 -6.85 2.87 -23.33
C MET A 286 -5.37 2.87 -23.75
N ASN A 287 -4.92 3.89 -24.48
CA ASN A 287 -3.55 3.99 -24.99
C ASN A 287 -2.61 4.73 -24.03
N VAL A 288 -3.17 5.47 -23.06
CA VAL A 288 -2.36 6.17 -22.04
C VAL A 288 -1.75 5.13 -21.08
N PRO A 289 -0.41 5.14 -20.89
CA PRO A 289 0.21 4.25 -19.93
C PRO A 289 -0.24 4.59 -18.51
N LEU A 290 -0.35 3.55 -17.67
CA LEU A 290 -0.73 3.73 -16.26
C LEU A 290 0.26 4.66 -15.55
N LYS A 291 -0.27 5.77 -15.01
CA LYS A 291 0.50 6.66 -14.14
C LYS A 291 0.69 6.00 -12.79
N THR A 292 1.78 5.25 -12.66
CA THR A 292 2.13 4.57 -11.41
C THR A 292 3.23 5.31 -10.68
N LYS A 293 3.08 5.41 -9.36
CA LYS A 293 4.14 5.81 -8.46
C LYS A 293 4.54 4.59 -7.66
N SER A 294 5.73 4.07 -7.93
CA SER A 294 6.32 3.06 -7.09
C SER A 294 7.13 3.75 -6.01
N THR A 295 6.76 3.54 -4.74
CA THR A 295 7.60 3.73 -3.56
C THR A 295 7.57 2.42 -2.76
N PHE A 296 7.61 2.43 -1.42
CA PHE A 296 7.45 1.22 -0.62
C PHE A 296 6.25 0.36 -1.05
N LEU A 297 5.19 1.05 -1.49
CA LEU A 297 4.03 0.49 -2.18
C LEU A 297 4.00 1.06 -3.60
N THR A 298 3.51 0.27 -4.55
CA THR A 298 3.15 0.79 -5.88
C THR A 298 1.70 1.25 -5.84
N SER A 299 1.48 2.54 -6.07
CA SER A 299 0.17 3.15 -6.22
C SER A 299 -0.09 3.55 -7.68
N CYS A 300 -1.34 3.45 -8.10
CA CYS A 300 -1.82 4.15 -9.26
C CYS A 300 -2.18 5.58 -8.84
N GLU A 301 -1.65 6.58 -9.53
CA GLU A 301 -1.95 7.99 -9.24
C GLU A 301 -3.17 8.48 -10.00
N GLU A 302 -3.35 7.97 -11.23
CA GLU A 302 -4.46 8.37 -12.08
C GLU A 302 -4.96 7.17 -12.88
N LEU A 303 -6.26 6.95 -12.83
CA LEU A 303 -6.95 5.98 -13.69
C LEU A 303 -8.36 6.50 -13.96
N LEU A 304 -8.52 7.11 -15.13
CA LEU A 304 -9.74 7.78 -15.53
C LEU A 304 -10.69 6.79 -16.24
N PHE A 305 -11.92 6.67 -15.75
CA PHE A 305 -12.97 5.91 -16.42
C PHE A 305 -14.31 6.62 -16.41
N ARG A 306 -15.19 6.18 -17.30
CA ARG A 306 -16.63 6.50 -17.33
C ARG A 306 -17.42 5.28 -16.86
N LEU A 307 -18.50 5.53 -16.13
CA LEU A 307 -19.48 4.52 -15.76
C LEU A 307 -20.77 4.78 -16.51
N LYS A 308 -21.26 3.78 -17.23
CA LYS A 308 -22.59 3.81 -17.85
C LYS A 308 -23.45 2.74 -17.20
N LEU A 309 -24.71 3.03 -16.91
CA LEU A 309 -25.64 2.00 -16.45
C LEU A 309 -25.76 0.92 -17.53
N ARG A 310 -25.59 -0.34 -17.13
CA ARG A 310 -25.76 -1.48 -18.02
C ARG A 310 -27.26 -1.69 -18.28
N LYS A 311 -27.62 -1.86 -19.56
CA LYS A 311 -28.99 -2.17 -20.01
C LYS A 311 -29.37 -3.62 -19.77
#